data_AF-A0A1M4UJX3-F1
#
_entry.id   AF-A0A1M4UJX3-F1
#
_cell.length_a   1.000
_cell.length_b   1.000
_cell.length_c   1.000
_cell.angle_alpha   90.00
_cell.angle_beta   90.00
_cell.angle_gamma   90.00
#
_symmetry.space_group_name_H-M   'P 1'
#
loop_
_entity.id
_entity.type
_entity.pdbx_description
1 polymer ?
#
loop_
_entity_poly.entity_id
_entity_poly.type
_entity_poly.pdbx_seq_one_letter_code
_entity_poly.pdbx_strand_id
1 'polypeptide(L)' 'MSENTCLTLGMKAPDFAGLSTFGPVKLSDYTGKWVILFSHPGDFTPV' A
#
# COMPACT_ATOMS: atom_id res chain seq x y z
N MET A 1 -7.31 25.55 -4.63
CA MET A 1 -6.17 24.76 -4.13
C MET A 1 -6.38 23.31 -4.51
N SER A 2 -5.63 22.76 -5.45
CA SER A 2 -5.58 21.31 -5.65
C SER A 2 -4.56 20.74 -4.66
N GLU A 3 -5.02 20.01 -3.64
CA GLU A 3 -4.11 19.29 -2.76
C GLU A 3 -3.49 18.13 -3.54
N ASN A 4 -2.21 18.25 -3.86
CA ASN A 4 -1.47 17.22 -4.58
C ASN A 4 -1.16 16.08 -3.60
N THR A 5 -2.04 15.06 -3.56
CA THR A 5 -2.01 13.95 -2.57
C THR A 5 -1.07 12.82 -3.02
N CYS A 6 0.10 13.16 -3.56
CA CYS A 6 1.07 12.17 -4.02
C CYS A 6 2.10 11.89 -2.91
N LEU A 7 2.45 10.62 -2.71
CA LEU A 7 3.47 10.22 -1.75
C LEU A 7 4.85 10.69 -2.21
N THR A 8 5.67 11.16 -1.28
CA THR A 8 7.06 11.56 -1.54
C THR A 8 8.02 10.79 -0.64
N LEU A 9 9.31 10.74 -1.03
CA LEU A 9 10.33 10.03 -0.27
C LEU A 9 10.51 10.62 1.12
N GLY A 10 10.70 9.75 2.12
CA GLY A 10 10.85 10.14 3.53
C GLY A 10 9.53 10.44 4.25
N MET A 11 8.40 10.49 3.54
CA MET A 11 7.09 10.57 4.19
C MET A 11 6.76 9.25 4.90
N LYS A 12 6.08 9.37 6.04
CA LYS A 12 5.45 8.22 6.67
C LYS A 12 4.34 7.71 5.75
N ALA A 13 4.38 6.42 5.42
CA ALA A 13 3.33 5.79 4.63
C ALA A 13 1.98 5.88 5.38
N PRO A 14 0.85 6.12 4.66
CA PRO A 14 -0.48 6.11 5.26
C PRO A 14 -0.77 4.75 5.91
N ASP A 15 -1.37 4.76 7.10
CA ASP A 15 -1.80 3.52 7.76
C ASP A 15 -3.12 3.02 7.14
N PHE A 16 -3.01 2.46 5.93
CA PHE A 16 -4.16 1.95 5.20
C PHE A 16 -4.67 0.64 5.79
N ALA A 17 -5.96 0.39 5.58
CA ALA A 17 -6.60 -0.90 5.83
C ALA A 17 -7.16 -1.43 4.51
N GLY A 18 -7.03 -2.73 4.26
CA GLY A 18 -7.50 -3.35 3.03
C GLY A 18 -7.87 -4.82 3.23
N LEU A 19 -8.67 -5.35 2.31
CA LEU A 19 -8.90 -6.78 2.21
C LEU A 19 -7.76 -7.41 1.41
N SER A 20 -7.18 -8.48 1.95
CA SER A 20 -6.20 -9.32 1.25
C SER A 20 -6.76 -10.72 1.05
N THR A 21 -6.07 -11.53 0.25
CA THR A 21 -6.36 -12.97 0.10
C THR A 21 -6.16 -13.76 1.40
N PHE A 22 -5.50 -13.19 2.41
CA PHE A 22 -5.32 -13.77 3.75
C PHE A 22 -6.25 -13.13 4.81
N GLY A 23 -7.23 -12.34 4.37
CA GLY A 23 -8.14 -11.62 5.25
C GLY A 23 -7.80 -10.12 5.38
N PRO A 24 -8.48 -9.39 6.29
CA PRO A 24 -8.24 -7.96 6.51
C PRO A 24 -6.84 -7.70 7.04
N VAL A 25 -6.18 -6.66 6.52
CA VAL A 25 -4.84 -6.23 6.94
C VAL A 25 -4.77 -4.72 7.11
N LYS A 26 -3.92 -4.26 8.04
CA LYS A 26 -3.48 -2.87 8.18
C LYS A 26 -1.98 -2.77 8.02
N LEU A 27 -1.48 -1.64 7.51
CA LEU A 27 -0.03 -1.45 7.38
C LEU A 27 0.67 -1.53 8.76
N SER A 28 0.03 -1.00 9.81
CA SER A 28 0.50 -1.07 11.19
C SER A 28 0.67 -2.48 11.75
N ASP A 29 0.00 -3.49 11.20
CA ASP A 29 0.17 -4.90 11.61
C ASP A 29 1.59 -5.43 11.33
N TYR A 30 2.32 -4.76 10.43
CA TYR A 30 3.69 -5.13 10.04
C TYR A 30 4.78 -4.28 10.73
N THR A 31 4.45 -3.55 11.79
CA THR A 31 5.40 -2.70 12.52
C THR A 31 6.69 -3.44 12.91
N GLY A 32 7.84 -2.80 12.68
CA GLY A 32 9.16 -3.38 12.94
C GLY A 32 9.73 -4.23 11.80
N LYS A 33 9.03 -4.33 10.67
CA LYS A 33 9.48 -5.01 9.45
C LYS A 33 9.58 -4.04 8.28
N TRP A 34 10.47 -4.34 7.34
CA TRP A 34 10.42 -3.71 6.01
C TRP A 34 9.26 -4.30 5.21
N VAL A 35 8.51 -3.43 4.52
CA VAL A 35 7.33 -3.80 3.74
C VAL A 35 7.45 -3.19 2.34
N ILE A 36 7.18 -3.99 1.31
CA ILE A 36 7.09 -3.55 -0.08
C ILE A 36 5.64 -3.71 -0.52
N LEU A 37 4.99 -2.61 -0.89
CA LEU A 37 3.70 -2.60 -1.54
C LEU A 37 3.91 -2.43 -3.04
N PHE A 38 3.34 -3.33 -3.84
CA PHE A 38 3.35 -3.26 -5.29
C PHE A 38 1.94 -3.50 -5.82
N SER A 39 1.69 -3.08 -7.06
CA SER A 39 0.40 -3.29 -7.74
C SER A 39 0.64 -3.75 -9.17
N HIS A 40 -0.38 -4.35 -9.78
CA HIS A 40 -0.44 -4.64 -11.20
C HIS A 40 -1.82 -4.20 -11.74
N PRO A 41 -1.98 -3.96 -13.05
CA PRO A 41 -3.22 -3.41 -13.60
C PRO A 41 -4.44 -4.33 -13.53
N GLY A 42 -4.23 -5.65 -13.68
CA GLY A 42 -5.31 -6.63 -13.62
C GLY A 42 -4.81 -8.07 -13.50
N ASP A 43 -5.67 -8.95 -13.00
CA ASP A 43 -5.39 -10.39 -12.91
C ASP A 43 -5.43 -11.04 -14.30
N PHE A 44 -4.64 -12.09 -14.51
CA PHE A 44 -4.59 -12.88 -15.75
C PHE A 44 -4.22 -12.10 -17.03
N THR A 45 -3.50 -10.99 -16.90
CA THR A 45 -2.90 -10.26 -18.04
C THR A 45 -1.43 -10.64 -18.22
N PRO A 46 -0.88 -10.68 -19.45
CA PRO A 46 0.57 -10.70 -19.63
C PRO A 46 1.21 -9.41 -19.07
N VAL A 47 2.53 -9.47 -18.84
CA VAL A 47 3.34 -8.29 -18.49
C VAL A 47 3.71 -7.51 -19.75
#